data_AF-A0A4R0RPI4-F1
#
_entry.id   AF-A0A4R0RPI4-F1
#
_cell.length_a   1.000
_cell.length_b   1.000
_cell.length_c   1.000
_cell.angle_alpha   90.00
_cell.angle_beta   90.00
_cell.angle_gamma   90.00
#
_symmetry.space_group_name_H-M   'P 1'
#
loop_
_entity.id
_entity.type
_entity.pdbx_description
1 polymer ?
#
loop_
_entity_poly.entity_id
_entity_poly.type
_entity_poly.pdbx_seq_one_letter_code
_entity_poly.pdbx_strand_id
1 'polypeptide(L)'
;MTVPHSKRICQIIKLKPEAEAEYKTIHAAVWPGVLAALKRHHIVDYSIHYYPPLQLLIAHFKYNGSDFDADMKGIAADPETQRWWTVTDGMQESFEVGATGSAGEVPWWTSLEEVFRLEGPAAPN
;
A
#
# COMPACT_ATOMS: atom_id res chain seq x y z
N MET A 1 4.80 16.06 23.71
CA MET A 1 6.02 15.42 23.14
C MET A 1 5.81 15.31 21.65
N THR A 2 6.85 15.56 20.87
CA THR A 2 6.88 15.67 19.40
C THR A 2 6.09 14.55 18.72
N VAL A 3 5.13 14.91 17.87
CA VAL A 3 4.50 13.96 16.94
C VAL A 3 5.64 13.29 16.18
N PRO A 4 5.84 11.96 16.27
CA PRO A 4 6.82 11.29 15.44
C PRO A 4 6.49 11.66 14.00
N HIS A 5 7.44 12.18 13.22
CA HIS A 5 7.22 12.45 11.81
C HIS A 5 6.94 11.12 11.09
N SER A 6 5.69 10.68 11.13
CA SER A 6 5.24 9.51 10.39
C SER A 6 5.33 9.85 8.92
N LYS A 7 6.08 9.06 8.15
CA LYS A 7 6.05 9.16 6.69
C LYS A 7 4.64 8.78 6.25
N ARG A 8 4.01 9.63 5.44
CA ARG A 8 2.74 9.30 4.76
C ARG A 8 3.07 8.94 3.33
N ILE A 9 2.43 7.89 2.86
CA ILE A 9 2.63 7.34 1.54
C ILE A 9 1.26 7.35 0.87
N CYS A 10 1.20 7.95 -0.32
CA CYS A 10 0.07 7.86 -1.23
C CYS A 10 0.56 7.25 -2.53
N GLN A 11 -0.12 6.21 -3.01
CA GLN A 11 0.27 5.51 -4.23
C GLN A 11 -0.96 5.16 -5.06
N ILE A 12 -0.75 5.02 -6.36
CA ILE A 12 -1.79 4.66 -7.31
C ILE A 12 -1.38 3.51 -8.21
N ILE A 13 -2.38 2.74 -8.65
CA ILE A 13 -2.26 1.71 -9.67
C ILE A 13 -3.61 1.54 -10.37
N LYS A 14 -3.62 1.00 -11.59
CA LYS A 14 -4.89 0.62 -12.23
C LYS A 14 -5.37 -0.74 -11.72
N LEU A 15 -6.68 -0.88 -11.59
CA LEU A 15 -7.37 -2.13 -11.41
C LEU A 15 -7.94 -2.59 -12.76
N LYS A 16 -7.72 -3.84 -13.13
CA LYS A 16 -8.33 -4.40 -14.33
C LYS A 16 -9.86 -4.48 -14.14
N PRO A 17 -10.67 -4.01 -15.09
CA PRO A 17 -12.13 -3.99 -14.95
C PRO A 17 -12.74 -5.34 -14.57
N GLU A 18 -12.22 -6.42 -15.17
CA GLU A 18 -12.67 -7.79 -14.92
C GLU A 18 -12.37 -8.29 -13.50
N ALA A 19 -11.43 -7.66 -12.80
CA ALA A 19 -11.01 -8.06 -11.45
C ALA A 19 -11.71 -7.26 -10.34
N GLU A 20 -12.54 -6.25 -10.66
CA GLU A 20 -13.08 -5.32 -9.67
C GLU A 20 -13.82 -5.99 -8.51
N ALA A 21 -14.73 -6.91 -8.83
CA ALA A 21 -15.55 -7.59 -7.83
C ALA A 21 -14.70 -8.50 -6.92
N GLU A 22 -13.77 -9.23 -7.52
CA GLU A 22 -12.87 -10.13 -6.80
C GLU A 22 -11.91 -9.33 -5.90
N TYR A 23 -11.34 -8.24 -6.43
CA TYR A 23 -10.44 -7.38 -5.69
C TYR A 23 -11.08 -6.87 -4.39
N LYS A 24 -12.33 -6.39 -4.46
CA LYS A 24 -13.08 -5.96 -3.28
C LYS A 24 -13.35 -7.11 -2.31
N THR A 25 -13.69 -8.28 -2.83
CA THR A 25 -13.99 -9.48 -2.03
C THR A 25 -12.77 -9.93 -1.23
N ILE A 26 -11.62 -10.07 -1.87
CA ILE A 26 -10.40 -10.51 -1.18
C ILE A 26 -9.88 -9.46 -0.19
N HIS A 27 -10.03 -8.15 -0.49
CA HIS A 27 -9.59 -7.08 0.41
C HIS A 27 -10.54 -6.87 1.60
N ALA A 28 -11.79 -7.33 1.52
CA ALA A 28 -12.67 -7.41 2.70
C ALA A 28 -12.22 -8.49 3.71
N ALA A 29 -11.41 -9.46 3.25
CA ALA A 29 -10.94 -10.60 4.03
C ALA A 29 -9.43 -10.84 3.84
N VAL A 30 -8.62 -9.78 3.94
CA VAL A 30 -7.16 -9.87 3.80
C VAL A 30 -6.60 -10.93 4.75
N TRP A 31 -5.67 -11.73 4.25
CA TRP A 31 -5.08 -12.80 5.03
C TRP A 31 -4.42 -12.27 6.31
N PRO A 32 -4.67 -12.88 7.49
CA PRO A 32 -4.10 -12.43 8.75
C PRO A 32 -2.56 -12.33 8.74
N GLY A 33 -1.88 -13.22 8.01
CA GLY A 33 -0.42 -13.21 7.86
C GLY A 33 0.10 -11.93 7.20
N VAL A 34 -0.56 -11.48 6.13
CA VAL A 34 -0.25 -10.24 5.41
C VAL A 34 -0.46 -9.03 6.32
N LEU A 35 -1.60 -8.97 7.02
CA LEU A 35 -1.88 -7.89 7.97
C LEU A 35 -0.86 -7.87 9.12
N ALA A 36 -0.43 -9.03 9.59
CA ALA A 36 0.61 -9.14 10.60
C ALA A 36 1.96 -8.65 10.07
N ALA A 37 2.34 -8.98 8.84
CA ALA A 37 3.56 -8.50 8.20
C ALA A 37 3.60 -6.97 8.10
N LEU A 38 2.52 -6.37 7.58
CA LEU A 38 2.39 -4.91 7.50
C LEU A 38 2.56 -4.25 8.88
N LYS A 39 1.89 -4.79 9.91
CA LYS A 39 1.99 -4.26 11.28
C LYS A 39 3.39 -4.42 11.89
N ARG A 40 4.05 -5.56 11.68
CA ARG A 40 5.43 -5.81 12.14
C ARG A 40 6.42 -4.80 11.54
N HIS A 41 6.16 -4.34 10.33
CA HIS A 41 6.96 -3.36 9.59
C HIS A 41 6.36 -1.95 9.62
N HIS A 42 5.67 -1.63 10.73
CA HIS A 42 5.30 -0.27 11.10
C HIS A 42 4.36 0.46 10.11
N ILE A 43 3.65 -0.29 9.26
CA ILE A 43 2.55 0.23 8.45
C ILE A 43 1.30 0.34 9.32
N VAL A 44 0.74 1.54 9.38
CA VAL A 44 -0.47 1.86 10.15
C VAL A 44 -1.39 2.75 9.32
N ASP A 45 -2.68 2.78 9.68
CA ASP A 45 -3.69 3.64 9.04
C ASP A 45 -3.72 3.46 7.50
N TYR A 46 -3.69 2.20 7.07
CA TYR A 46 -3.65 1.83 5.65
C TYR A 46 -5.07 1.65 5.09
N SER A 47 -5.44 2.49 4.12
CA SER A 47 -6.64 2.35 3.30
C SER A 47 -6.29 2.21 1.81
N ILE A 48 -7.18 1.55 1.06
CA ILE A 48 -7.18 1.54 -0.40
C ILE A 48 -8.57 1.99 -0.87
N HIS A 49 -8.62 3.05 -1.66
CA HIS A 49 -9.83 3.58 -2.27
C HIS A 49 -9.88 3.19 -3.75
N TYR A 50 -11.07 3.09 -4.32
CA TYR A 50 -11.25 2.79 -5.74
C TYR A 50 -12.09 3.87 -6.40
N TYR A 51 -11.61 4.39 -7.54
CA TYR A 51 -12.31 5.35 -8.38
C TYR A 51 -12.63 4.72 -9.74
N PRO A 52 -13.84 4.15 -9.92
CA PRO A 52 -14.22 3.38 -11.11
C PRO A 52 -14.04 4.11 -12.46
N PRO A 53 -14.35 5.41 -12.60
CA PRO A 53 -14.23 6.10 -13.89
C PRO A 53 -12.82 6.07 -14.50
N LEU A 54 -11.78 5.97 -13.66
CA LEU A 54 -10.38 5.83 -14.10
C LEU A 54 -9.78 4.47 -13.74
N GLN A 55 -10.59 3.56 -13.20
CA GLN A 55 -10.14 2.25 -12.71
C GLN A 55 -8.98 2.38 -11.71
N LEU A 56 -8.98 3.44 -10.91
CA LEU A 56 -7.83 3.83 -10.11
C LEU A 56 -7.96 3.30 -8.69
N LEU A 57 -7.00 2.50 -8.26
CA LEU A 57 -6.78 2.21 -6.85
C LEU A 57 -5.85 3.27 -6.26
N ILE A 58 -6.22 3.77 -5.08
CA ILE A 58 -5.51 4.82 -4.36
C ILE A 58 -5.20 4.28 -2.97
N ALA A 59 -3.96 3.85 -2.77
CA ALA A 59 -3.44 3.38 -1.50
C ALA A 59 -2.92 4.57 -0.68
N HIS A 60 -3.32 4.66 0.58
CA HIS A 60 -2.77 5.63 1.52
C HIS A 60 -2.45 4.96 2.85
N PHE A 61 -1.25 5.15 3.36
CA PHE A 61 -0.85 4.63 4.66
C PHE A 61 0.18 5.51 5.36
N LYS A 62 0.26 5.35 6.68
CA LYS A 62 1.31 5.94 7.52
C LYS A 62 2.36 4.88 7.84
N TYR A 63 3.59 5.34 7.94
CA TYR A 63 4.71 4.58 8.45
C TYR A 63 5.25 5.27 9.70
N ASN A 64 5.34 4.52 10.81
CA ASN A 64 5.79 5.05 12.10
C ASN A 64 7.08 4.40 12.64
N GLY A 65 7.79 3.65 11.80
CA GLY A 65 9.09 3.07 12.15
C GLY A 65 10.25 4.04 11.93
N SER A 66 11.48 3.53 12.03
CA SER A 66 12.72 4.32 11.94
C SER A 66 13.54 4.08 10.67
N ASP A 67 13.27 3.03 9.91
CA ASP A 67 13.98 2.67 8.67
C ASP A 67 12.99 2.11 7.64
N PHE A 68 12.43 3.02 6.83
CA PHE A 68 11.39 2.68 5.86
C PHE A 68 11.89 1.67 4.83
N ASP A 69 13.12 1.82 4.32
CA ASP A 69 13.64 0.98 3.26
C ASP A 69 13.91 -0.45 3.76
N ALA A 70 14.43 -0.59 4.99
CA ALA A 70 14.59 -1.89 5.61
C ALA A 70 13.23 -2.57 5.88
N ASP A 71 12.24 -1.82 6.36
CA ASP A 71 10.91 -2.35 6.64
C ASP A 71 10.15 -2.76 5.37
N MET A 72 10.25 -1.98 4.28
CA MET A 72 9.64 -2.36 3.00
C MET A 72 10.30 -3.60 2.40
N LYS A 73 11.62 -3.75 2.54
CA LYS A 73 12.33 -4.99 2.18
C LYS A 73 11.88 -6.18 3.03
N GLY A 74 11.62 -5.96 4.32
CA GLY A 74 11.07 -6.98 5.22
C GLY A 74 9.69 -7.47 4.78
N ILE A 75 8.80 -6.55 4.41
CA ILE A 75 7.48 -6.88 3.82
C ILE A 75 7.67 -7.67 2.52
N ALA A 76 8.56 -7.21 1.62
CA ALA A 76 8.79 -7.89 0.34
C ALA A 76 9.39 -9.29 0.47
N ALA A 77 10.11 -9.56 1.57
CA ALA A 77 10.66 -10.87 1.89
C ALA A 77 9.68 -11.79 2.64
N ASP A 78 8.54 -11.27 3.12
CA ASP A 78 7.56 -12.06 3.88
C ASP A 78 6.81 -13.05 2.95
N PRO A 79 6.84 -14.37 3.24
CA PRO A 79 6.27 -15.37 2.34
C PRO A 79 4.75 -15.24 2.14
N GLU A 80 4.01 -14.83 3.16
CA GLU A 80 2.56 -14.66 3.06
C GLU A 80 2.22 -13.43 2.21
N THR A 81 3.01 -12.38 2.31
CA THR A 81 2.92 -11.18 1.46
C THR A 81 3.23 -11.53 0.00
N GLN A 82 4.29 -12.29 -0.27
CA GLN A 82 4.60 -12.74 -1.63
C GLN A 82 3.47 -13.58 -2.24
N ARG A 83 2.91 -14.52 -1.47
CA ARG A 83 1.77 -15.33 -1.91
C ARG A 83 0.54 -14.46 -2.19
N TRP A 84 0.27 -13.47 -1.36
CA TRP A 84 -0.80 -12.52 -1.58
C TRP A 84 -0.61 -11.75 -2.90
N TRP A 85 0.61 -11.29 -3.17
CA TRP A 85 0.94 -10.61 -4.43
C TRP A 85 0.74 -11.47 -5.67
N THR A 86 0.97 -12.79 -5.61
CA THR A 86 0.64 -13.68 -6.75
C THR A 86 -0.83 -13.63 -7.16
N VAL A 87 -1.73 -13.28 -6.23
CA VAL A 87 -3.16 -13.10 -6.49
C VAL A 87 -3.45 -11.67 -6.96
N THR A 88 -2.97 -10.66 -6.23
CA THR A 88 -3.35 -9.27 -6.47
C THR A 88 -2.66 -8.64 -7.69
N ASP A 89 -1.41 -9.01 -7.99
CA ASP A 89 -0.66 -8.44 -9.12
C ASP A 89 -1.36 -8.78 -10.45
N GLY A 90 -1.94 -9.98 -10.55
CA GLY A 90 -2.74 -10.40 -11.72
C GLY A 90 -3.99 -9.55 -11.94
N MET A 91 -4.49 -8.86 -10.91
CA MET A 91 -5.68 -8.00 -10.96
C MET A 91 -5.34 -6.54 -11.32
N GLN A 92 -4.06 -6.17 -11.31
CA GLN A 92 -3.61 -4.79 -11.39
C GLN A 92 -2.81 -4.52 -12.67
N GLU A 93 -2.66 -3.25 -13.01
CA GLU A 93 -1.80 -2.78 -14.09
C GLU A 93 -1.02 -1.54 -13.61
N SER A 94 0.31 -1.64 -13.62
CA SER A 94 1.19 -0.55 -13.21
C SER A 94 1.24 0.58 -14.23
N PHE A 95 1.45 1.81 -13.74
CA PHE A 95 1.82 2.94 -14.59
C PHE A 95 3.34 3.02 -14.85
N GLU A 96 4.14 2.27 -14.08
CA GLU A 96 5.59 2.25 -14.20
C GLU A 96 6.02 1.37 -15.38
N VAL A 97 6.76 1.98 -16.31
CA VAL A 97 7.23 1.28 -17.52
C VAL A 97 8.22 0.18 -17.13
N GLY A 98 7.91 -1.05 -17.52
CA GLY A 98 8.76 -2.22 -17.26
C GLY A 98 8.49 -2.91 -15.92
N ALA A 99 7.50 -2.46 -15.14
CA ALA A 99 7.08 -3.16 -13.94
C ALA A 99 6.39 -4.50 -14.28
N THR A 100 6.74 -5.55 -13.54
CA THR A 100 6.27 -6.93 -13.79
C THR A 100 5.47 -7.54 -12.64
N GLY A 101 5.42 -6.86 -11.50
CA GLY A 101 4.69 -7.27 -10.29
C GLY A 101 5.32 -6.64 -9.03
N SER A 102 4.68 -6.86 -7.87
CA SER A 102 5.10 -6.32 -6.57
C SER A 102 6.48 -6.81 -6.11
N ALA A 103 6.93 -7.96 -6.61
CA ALA A 103 8.26 -8.52 -6.33
C ALA A 103 9.34 -8.12 -7.37
N GLY A 104 9.00 -7.28 -8.35
CA GLY A 104 9.93 -6.82 -9.39
C GLY A 104 10.92 -5.75 -8.91
N GLU A 105 11.94 -5.47 -9.72
CA GLU A 105 12.91 -4.41 -9.45
C GLU A 105 12.33 -3.00 -9.64
N VAL A 106 11.43 -2.86 -10.63
CA VAL A 106 10.69 -1.62 -10.88
C VAL A 106 9.48 -1.57 -9.94
N PRO A 107 9.22 -0.44 -9.27
CA PRO A 107 8.07 -0.31 -8.38
C PRO A 107 6.76 -0.68 -9.07
N TRP A 108 5.93 -1.47 -8.38
CA TRP A 108 4.63 -1.86 -8.93
C TRP A 108 3.59 -0.75 -8.81
N TRP A 109 3.58 -0.05 -7.68
CA TRP A 109 2.71 1.10 -7.42
C TRP A 109 3.45 2.42 -7.66
N THR A 110 2.79 3.37 -8.32
CA THR A 110 3.33 4.72 -8.54
C THR A 110 3.12 5.58 -7.31
N SER A 111 4.19 6.14 -6.76
CA SER A 111 4.12 7.01 -5.59
C SER A 111 3.75 8.44 -5.96
N LEU A 112 2.94 9.09 -5.12
CA LEU A 112 2.48 10.47 -5.32
C LEU A 112 3.14 11.42 -4.32
N GLU A 113 3.37 12.67 -4.75
CA GLU A 113 3.90 13.74 -3.93
C GLU A 113 2.84 14.29 -2.94
N GLU A 114 3.18 14.38 -1.65
CA GLU A 114 2.36 15.09 -0.67
C GLU A 114 2.58 16.61 -0.84
N VAL A 115 1.70 17.27 -1.59
CA VAL A 115 1.80 18.73 -1.86
C VAL A 115 1.17 19.62 -0.79
N PHE A 116 0.34 19.05 0.09
CA PHE A 116 -0.33 19.78 1.17
C PHE A 116 -0.64 18.85 2.34
N ARG A 117 -0.55 19.40 3.56
CA ARG A 117 -0.92 18.71 4.79
C ARG A 117 -1.43 19.69 5.86
N LEU A 118 -2.48 19.27 6.55
CA LEU A 118 -2.92 19.86 7.81
C LEU A 118 -3.09 18.74 8.85
N GLU A 119 -2.29 18.76 9.91
CA GLU A 119 -2.35 17.75 10.99
C GLU A 119 -3.55 17.94 11.93
N GLY A 120 -4.12 19.16 11.97
CA GLY A 120 -5.11 19.55 12.98
C GLY A 120 -4.46 19.89 14.33
N PRO A 121 -5.25 20.31 15.32
CA PRO A 121 -4.73 20.56 16.67
C PRO A 121 -4.22 19.25 17.29
N ALA A 122 -3.05 19.30 17.94
CA ALA A 122 -2.56 18.18 18.73
C ALA A 122 -3.60 17.79 19.79
N ALA A 123 -3.86 16.50 19.98
CA ALA A 123 -4.74 16.03 21.04
C ALA A 123 -4.25 16.58 22.40
N PRO A 124 -5.14 17.04 23.29
CA PRO A 124 -4.73 17.44 24.63
C PRO A 124 -4.11 16.23 25.35
N ASN A 125 -2.97 16.47 26.00
CA ASN A 125 -2.22 15.47 26.79
C ASN A 125 -3.08 14.80 27.85
#